data_AF-A0A518DSK6-F1
#
_entry.id   AF-A0A518DSK6-F1
#
_cell.length_a   1.000
_cell.length_b   1.000
_cell.length_c   1.000
_cell.angle_alpha   90.00
_cell.angle_beta   90.00
_cell.angle_gamma   90.00
#
_symmetry.space_group_name_H-M   'P 1'
#
loop_
_entity.id
_entity.type
_entity.pdbx_description
1 polymer ?
#
loop_
_entity_poly.entity_id
_entity_poly.type
_entity_poly.pdbx_seq_one_letter_code
_entity_poly.pdbx_strand_id
1 'polypeptide(L)'
;MTTPSPAAPPSTPAGEAGRPSADRRPRTGNRNWYSASAAAFRWLHIYLSMLSFAGVLFFAATGVTLNHPSWFGGQTQVLHDYRGQIPLELLREESDDETDEELTDDSVQRLEVAEMLRANHQLRGAVKEFEIDEFECLVFFKGPGYAADAAVDRETGAYVLTEAVTGPVAIMNDLHKGRDSGAGWSWVIDLSAVLMILMSVSGFGLLFYLRKRRRSGIVTAVLATLAMLAVWYWWVP
;
A
#
# COMPACT_ATOMS: atom_id res chain seq x y z
N MET A 1 -87.56 28.92 -10.45
CA MET A 1 -86.75 28.31 -9.38
C MET A 1 -87.18 26.85 -9.24
N THR A 2 -86.25 25.90 -9.48
CA THR A 2 -86.11 24.56 -8.84
C THR A 2 -87.39 23.76 -8.54
N THR A 3 -87.73 22.61 -9.16
CA THR A 3 -87.08 21.28 -9.06
C THR A 3 -87.89 20.23 -9.87
N PRO A 4 -87.35 19.00 -10.13
CA PRO A 4 -87.68 18.19 -11.32
C PRO A 4 -88.67 17.03 -11.13
N SER A 5 -89.05 16.48 -12.29
CA SER A 5 -89.98 15.37 -12.56
C SER A 5 -89.53 13.99 -12.01
N PRO A 6 -90.46 13.11 -11.58
CA PRO A 6 -90.15 11.74 -11.16
C PRO A 6 -90.03 10.78 -12.35
N ALA A 7 -89.20 9.75 -12.15
CA ALA A 7 -88.73 8.78 -13.14
C ALA A 7 -89.70 7.61 -13.41
N ALA A 8 -89.53 6.97 -14.57
CA ALA A 8 -90.03 5.62 -14.87
C ALA A 8 -88.86 4.74 -15.44
N PRO A 9 -88.76 3.44 -15.07
CA PRO A 9 -87.70 2.50 -15.49
C PRO A 9 -88.19 1.52 -16.61
N PRO A 10 -87.43 0.47 -16.98
CA PRO A 10 -86.19 0.44 -17.75
C PRO A 10 -86.33 -0.36 -19.08
N SER A 11 -85.36 -0.28 -19.99
CA SER A 11 -85.02 -1.43 -20.86
C SER A 11 -83.59 -1.33 -21.40
N THR A 12 -82.86 -2.43 -21.22
CA THR A 12 -81.50 -2.69 -21.66
C THR A 12 -81.47 -2.86 -23.19
N PRO A 13 -80.52 -2.24 -23.91
CA PRO A 13 -80.05 -2.80 -25.16
C PRO A 13 -78.77 -3.61 -24.91
N ALA A 14 -78.80 -4.84 -25.40
CA ALA A 14 -77.68 -5.75 -25.43
C ALA A 14 -76.60 -5.28 -26.42
N GLY A 15 -75.36 -5.53 -26.05
CA GLY A 15 -74.29 -5.82 -27.00
C GLY A 15 -73.62 -4.63 -27.67
N GLU A 16 -72.57 -4.09 -27.02
CA GLU A 16 -71.44 -3.59 -27.78
C GLU A 16 -70.19 -4.38 -27.37
N ALA A 17 -69.67 -5.07 -28.38
CA ALA A 17 -68.65 -6.10 -28.31
C ALA A 17 -67.31 -5.58 -27.80
N GLY A 18 -66.51 -6.52 -27.28
CA GLY A 18 -65.29 -6.29 -26.55
C GLY A 18 -64.30 -5.35 -27.24
N ARG A 19 -63.94 -4.28 -26.54
CA ARG A 19 -62.63 -3.68 -26.70
C ARG A 19 -61.60 -4.69 -26.20
N PRO A 20 -60.57 -5.07 -26.97
CA PRO A 20 -59.53 -5.94 -26.45
C PRO A 20 -58.91 -5.21 -25.25
N SER A 21 -59.04 -5.83 -24.07
CA SER A 21 -58.29 -5.48 -22.88
C SER A 21 -56.84 -5.34 -23.30
N ALA A 22 -56.29 -4.13 -23.28
CA ALA A 22 -54.88 -3.93 -23.50
C ALA A 22 -54.15 -4.72 -22.43
N ASP A 23 -53.70 -5.91 -22.81
CA ASP A 23 -52.88 -6.81 -22.03
C ASP A 23 -51.66 -6.01 -21.57
N ARG A 24 -51.72 -5.50 -20.33
CA ARG A 24 -50.56 -4.92 -19.65
C ARG A 24 -49.66 -6.08 -19.32
N ARG A 25 -48.88 -6.51 -20.32
CA ARG A 25 -47.83 -7.51 -20.16
C ARG A 25 -47.01 -7.14 -18.92
N PRO A 26 -46.91 -8.01 -17.92
CA PRO A 26 -46.05 -7.75 -16.78
C PRO A 26 -44.61 -7.64 -17.31
N ARG A 27 -43.98 -6.47 -17.16
CA ARG A 27 -42.54 -6.30 -17.43
C ARG A 27 -41.75 -6.93 -16.28
N THR A 28 -41.86 -8.24 -16.13
CA THR A 28 -41.21 -9.02 -15.09
C THR A 28 -40.11 -9.86 -15.73
N GLY A 29 -38.85 -9.63 -15.35
CA GLY A 29 -37.76 -10.50 -15.79
C GLY A 29 -36.36 -10.04 -15.40
N ASN A 30 -35.98 -8.79 -15.69
CA ASN A 30 -34.57 -8.37 -15.55
C ASN A 30 -34.31 -7.24 -14.55
N ARG A 31 -35.32 -6.80 -13.80
CA ARG A 31 -35.16 -5.67 -12.85
C ARG A 31 -34.46 -6.10 -11.56
N ASN A 32 -34.67 -7.35 -11.13
CA ASN A 32 -34.20 -7.85 -9.84
C ASN A 32 -32.67 -8.02 -9.81
N TRP A 33 -32.06 -8.59 -10.86
CA TRP A 33 -30.61 -8.79 -10.88
C TRP A 33 -29.84 -7.47 -11.01
N TYR A 34 -30.35 -6.52 -11.82
CA TYR A 34 -29.73 -5.19 -11.94
C TYR A 34 -29.82 -4.39 -10.63
N SER A 35 -30.97 -4.42 -9.94
CA SER A 35 -31.09 -3.74 -8.64
C SER A 35 -30.27 -4.42 -7.56
N ALA A 36 -30.19 -5.76 -7.57
CA ALA A 36 -29.40 -6.52 -6.61
C ALA A 36 -27.89 -6.30 -6.83
N SER A 37 -27.42 -6.30 -8.08
CA SER A 37 -26.02 -6.02 -8.39
C SER A 37 -25.66 -4.57 -8.04
N ALA A 38 -26.53 -3.59 -8.35
CA ALA A 38 -26.33 -2.20 -7.95
C ALA A 38 -26.24 -2.03 -6.42
N ALA A 39 -27.04 -2.79 -5.65
CA ALA A 39 -26.99 -2.79 -4.19
C ALA A 39 -25.68 -3.43 -3.69
N ALA A 40 -25.26 -4.54 -4.28
CA ALA A 40 -24.01 -5.23 -3.95
C ALA A 40 -22.77 -4.35 -4.22
N PHE A 41 -22.69 -3.70 -5.38
CA PHE A 41 -21.59 -2.77 -5.71
C PHE A 41 -21.53 -1.60 -4.72
N ARG A 42 -22.68 -1.05 -4.32
CA ARG A 42 -22.75 0.02 -3.34
C ARG A 42 -22.27 -0.43 -1.96
N TRP A 43 -22.76 -1.58 -1.50
CA TRP A 43 -22.34 -2.19 -0.24
C TRP A 43 -20.84 -2.43 -0.24
N LEU A 44 -20.33 -3.11 -1.27
CA LEU A 44 -18.91 -3.42 -1.44
C LEU A 44 -18.06 -2.15 -1.42
N HIS A 45 -18.44 -1.13 -2.20
CA HIS A 45 -17.69 0.12 -2.26
C HIS A 45 -17.67 0.86 -0.91
N ILE A 46 -18.80 0.93 -0.18
CA ILE A 46 -18.85 1.60 1.12
C ILE A 46 -17.90 0.93 2.12
N TYR A 47 -17.97 -0.39 2.27
CA TYR A 47 -17.13 -1.09 3.25
C TYR A 47 -15.66 -1.14 2.84
N LEU A 48 -15.37 -1.32 1.54
CA LEU A 48 -14.00 -1.19 1.04
C LEU A 48 -13.44 0.22 1.24
N SER A 49 -14.25 1.26 1.06
CA SER A 49 -13.84 2.65 1.30
C SER A 49 -13.51 2.88 2.78
N MET A 50 -14.32 2.36 3.70
CA MET A 50 -14.04 2.49 5.13
C MET A 50 -12.81 1.69 5.54
N LEU A 51 -12.66 0.46 5.03
CA LEU A 51 -11.51 -0.40 5.34
C LEU A 51 -10.20 0.17 4.76
N SER A 52 -10.24 0.74 3.56
CA SER A 52 -9.06 1.35 2.91
C SER A 52 -8.77 2.78 3.37
N PHE A 53 -9.68 3.44 4.10
CA PHE A 53 -9.59 4.86 4.43
C PHE A 53 -8.26 5.22 5.12
N ALA A 54 -7.88 4.47 6.15
CA ALA A 54 -6.63 4.71 6.86
C ALA A 54 -5.41 4.54 5.95
N GLY A 55 -5.41 3.53 5.08
CA GLY A 55 -4.37 3.31 4.09
C GLY A 55 -4.28 4.46 3.09
N VAL A 56 -5.38 4.85 2.46
CA VAL A 56 -5.43 5.99 1.52
C VAL A 56 -4.90 7.26 2.19
N LEU A 57 -5.35 7.56 3.42
CA LEU A 57 -4.90 8.74 4.15
C LEU A 57 -3.40 8.67 4.47
N PHE A 58 -2.92 7.52 4.94
CA PHE A 58 -1.51 7.30 5.23
C PHE A 58 -0.64 7.52 3.98
N PHE A 59 -0.93 6.83 2.88
CA PHE A 59 -0.13 6.95 1.65
C PHE A 59 -0.25 8.34 1.01
N ALA A 60 -1.43 8.98 1.07
CA ALA A 60 -1.60 10.35 0.55
C ALA A 60 -0.78 11.37 1.37
N ALA A 61 -0.88 11.32 2.70
CA ALA A 61 -0.14 12.24 3.57
C ALA A 61 1.37 12.05 3.44
N THR A 62 1.83 10.80 3.44
CA THR A 62 3.26 10.47 3.30
C THR A 62 3.80 10.71 1.88
N GLY A 63 2.94 10.68 0.85
CA GLY A 63 3.31 11.12 -0.49
C GLY A 63 3.67 12.60 -0.55
N VAL A 64 3.00 13.45 0.23
CA VAL A 64 3.33 14.88 0.34
C VAL A 64 4.68 15.08 1.03
N THR A 65 4.94 14.35 2.11
CA THR A 65 6.21 14.45 2.85
C THR A 65 7.39 13.94 2.02
N LEU A 66 7.17 12.94 1.16
CA LEU A 66 8.16 12.45 0.21
C LEU A 66 8.48 13.46 -0.90
N ASN A 67 7.46 14.15 -1.43
CA ASN A 67 7.66 15.14 -2.50
C ASN A 67 8.29 16.44 -2.00
N HIS A 68 8.05 16.79 -0.73
CA HIS A 68 8.50 18.04 -0.13
C HIS A 68 9.20 17.84 1.22
N PRO A 69 10.37 17.17 1.25
CA PRO A 69 11.08 16.87 2.50
C PRO A 69 11.53 18.14 3.26
N SER A 70 11.79 19.24 2.55
CA SER A 70 12.20 20.51 3.17
C SER A 70 11.08 21.22 3.94
N TRP A 71 9.81 20.97 3.61
CA TRP A 71 8.67 21.60 4.30
C TRP A 71 8.52 21.13 5.74
N PHE A 72 9.07 19.94 6.05
CA PHE A 72 8.94 19.31 7.36
C PHE A 72 10.25 19.35 8.17
N GLY A 73 11.12 20.33 7.90
CA GLY A 73 12.29 20.63 8.72
C GLY A 73 13.58 19.90 8.34
N GLY A 74 13.64 19.29 7.14
CA GLY A 74 14.79 18.49 6.70
C GLY A 74 14.90 17.16 7.46
N GLN A 75 15.49 16.15 6.84
CA GLN A 75 15.77 14.89 7.53
C GLN A 75 16.92 15.12 8.50
N THR A 76 16.61 15.50 9.74
CA THR A 76 17.59 15.49 10.82
C THR A 76 18.04 14.06 11.04
N GLN A 77 19.32 13.84 10.77
CA GLN A 77 20.01 12.57 10.99
C GLN A 77 20.98 12.78 12.15
N VAL A 78 20.84 11.95 13.17
CA VAL A 78 21.78 11.87 14.28
C VAL A 78 22.72 10.72 13.98
N LEU A 79 24.02 11.01 14.00
CA LEU A 79 25.08 10.03 13.81
C LEU A 79 25.70 9.68 15.17
N HIS A 80 25.90 8.40 15.40
CA HIS A 80 26.64 7.87 16.54
C HIS A 80 27.76 6.97 16.02
N ASP A 81 29.00 7.34 16.32
CA ASP A 81 30.17 6.55 15.95
C ASP A 81 30.65 5.74 17.15
N TYR A 82 30.86 4.46 16.91
CA TYR A 82 31.31 3.49 17.87
C TYR A 82 32.56 2.79 17.37
N ARG A 83 33.38 2.34 18.34
CA ARG A 83 34.55 1.51 18.08
C ARG A 83 34.60 0.41 19.11
N GLY A 84 35.13 -0.74 18.72
CA GLY A 84 35.35 -1.85 19.62
C GLY A 84 36.14 -2.95 18.94
N GLN A 85 36.07 -4.14 19.52
CA GLN A 85 36.70 -5.34 18.98
C GLN A 85 35.72 -6.51 18.98
N ILE A 86 35.82 -7.36 17.97
CA ILE A 86 35.18 -8.67 17.88
C ILE A 86 36.25 -9.73 18.16
N PRO A 87 35.95 -10.75 18.98
CA PRO A 87 36.82 -11.90 19.16
C PRO A 87 37.20 -12.54 17.82
N LEU A 88 38.50 -12.79 17.60
CA LEU A 88 39.02 -13.32 16.34
C LEU A 88 38.46 -14.72 16.02
N GLU A 89 38.06 -15.49 17.04
CA GLU A 89 37.39 -16.79 16.92
C GLU A 89 36.06 -16.73 16.14
N LEU A 90 35.44 -15.55 16.03
CA LEU A 90 34.22 -15.34 15.23
C LEU A 90 34.52 -14.95 13.78
N LEU A 91 35.76 -14.56 13.50
CA LEU A 91 36.21 -14.06 12.19
C LEU A 91 37.08 -15.08 11.45
N ARG A 92 37.54 -16.12 12.14
CA ARG A 92 38.41 -17.19 11.65
C ARG A 92 37.93 -18.52 12.22
N GLU A 93 37.93 -19.57 11.41
CA GLU A 93 37.74 -20.93 11.90
C GLU A 93 39.09 -21.44 12.44
N GLU A 94 39.13 -22.02 13.65
CA GLU A 94 40.34 -22.65 14.17
C GLU A 94 40.62 -23.94 13.37
N SER A 95 41.45 -23.84 12.33
CA SER A 95 42.10 -25.00 11.73
C SER A 95 43.41 -25.27 12.47
N ASP A 96 43.54 -26.45 13.09
CA ASP A 96 44.74 -26.91 13.81
C ASP A 96 46.01 -27.06 12.92
N ASP A 97 45.93 -26.78 11.61
CA ASP A 97 47.06 -26.84 10.68
C ASP A 97 47.59 -25.43 10.38
N GLU A 98 48.88 -25.20 10.68
CA GLU A 98 49.68 -24.00 10.37
C GLU A 98 49.94 -23.83 8.85
N THR A 99 48.92 -23.99 8.01
CA THR A 99 49.01 -23.69 6.59
C THR A 99 48.23 -22.42 6.32
N ASP A 100 48.85 -21.45 5.64
CA ASP A 100 48.23 -20.20 5.19
C ASP A 100 46.93 -20.48 4.40
N GLU A 101 45.81 -20.69 5.09
CA GLU A 101 44.51 -20.83 4.47
C GLU A 101 43.92 -19.44 4.24
N GLU A 102 43.62 -19.20 2.96
CA GLU A 102 42.91 -18.03 2.46
C GLU A 102 41.63 -17.84 3.29
N LEU A 103 41.42 -16.64 3.83
CA LEU A 103 40.30 -16.28 4.68
C LEU A 103 38.97 -16.40 3.90
N THR A 104 38.43 -17.61 3.80
CA THR A 104 37.21 -17.87 3.02
C THR A 104 35.96 -17.26 3.67
N ASP A 105 34.92 -17.04 2.86
CA ASP A 105 33.63 -16.47 3.28
C ASP A 105 32.89 -17.33 4.33
N ASP A 106 33.17 -18.62 4.38
CA ASP A 106 32.53 -19.58 5.29
C ASP A 106 33.16 -19.60 6.69
N SER A 107 34.37 -19.03 6.85
CA SER A 107 35.10 -19.02 8.13
C SER A 107 34.55 -18.01 9.14
N VAL A 108 33.65 -17.11 8.71
CA VAL A 108 33.12 -16.02 9.54
C VAL A 108 31.76 -16.41 10.10
N GLN A 109 31.64 -16.37 11.43
CA GLN A 109 30.40 -16.62 12.14
C GLN A 109 29.45 -15.40 12.03
N ARG A 110 28.82 -15.26 10.85
CA ARG A 110 28.01 -14.08 10.46
C ARG A 110 26.95 -13.71 11.48
N LEU A 111 26.24 -14.70 12.04
CA LEU A 111 25.15 -14.47 12.99
C LEU A 111 25.70 -13.92 14.32
N GLU A 112 26.75 -14.55 14.85
CA GLU A 112 27.38 -14.23 16.11
C GLU A 112 28.02 -12.83 16.07
N VAL A 113 28.70 -12.51 14.96
CA VAL A 113 29.23 -11.16 14.69
C VAL A 113 28.11 -10.12 14.72
N ALA A 114 27.01 -10.36 14.00
CA ALA A 114 25.91 -9.43 13.93
C ALA A 114 25.17 -9.27 15.28
N GLU A 115 24.94 -10.36 16.01
CA GLU A 115 24.30 -10.32 17.33
C GLU A 115 25.20 -9.66 18.39
N MET A 116 26.52 -9.82 18.30
CA MET A 116 27.46 -9.15 19.20
C MET A 116 27.46 -7.63 18.96
N LEU A 117 27.54 -7.20 17.70
CA LEU A 117 27.41 -5.78 17.34
C LEU A 117 26.09 -5.20 17.85
N ARG A 118 25.00 -5.97 17.69
CA ARG A 118 23.67 -5.60 18.18
C ARG A 118 23.62 -5.49 19.70
N ALA A 119 24.18 -6.45 20.44
CA ALA A 119 24.16 -6.46 21.89
C ALA A 119 24.99 -5.32 22.49
N ASN A 120 26.18 -5.06 21.92
CA ASN A 120 27.12 -4.07 22.43
C ASN A 120 26.59 -2.63 22.32
N HIS A 121 25.97 -2.29 21.19
CA HIS A 121 25.52 -0.92 20.89
C HIS A 121 23.99 -0.77 20.83
N GLN A 122 23.25 -1.82 21.21
CA GLN A 122 21.78 -1.86 21.19
C GLN A 122 21.19 -1.51 19.82
N LEU A 123 21.85 -2.00 18.75
CA LEU A 123 21.47 -1.73 17.38
C LEU A 123 20.06 -2.24 17.09
N ARG A 124 19.41 -1.56 16.14
CA ARG A 124 18.07 -1.89 15.66
C ARG A 124 18.13 -2.36 14.20
N GLY A 125 16.98 -2.72 13.65
CA GLY A 125 16.89 -3.13 12.25
C GLY A 125 17.39 -4.54 11.98
N ALA A 126 17.08 -5.00 10.78
CA ALA A 126 17.52 -6.29 10.28
C ALA A 126 18.89 -6.16 9.62
N VAL A 127 19.72 -7.20 9.71
CA VAL A 127 20.92 -7.31 8.86
C VAL A 127 20.41 -7.47 7.43
N LYS A 128 20.61 -6.45 6.62
CA LYS A 128 20.17 -6.44 5.23
C LYS A 128 21.19 -7.12 4.33
N GLU A 129 22.46 -6.90 4.65
CA GLU A 129 23.61 -7.32 3.87
C GLU A 129 24.79 -7.54 4.81
N PHE A 130 25.57 -8.57 4.51
CA PHE A 130 26.80 -8.91 5.18
C PHE A 130 27.79 -9.32 4.10
N GLU A 131 28.74 -8.44 3.81
CA GLU A 131 29.79 -8.66 2.83
C GLU A 131 31.07 -9.04 3.57
N ILE A 132 31.80 -10.00 3.00
CA ILE A 132 33.07 -10.45 3.52
C ILE A 132 34.08 -10.26 2.40
N ASP A 133 35.12 -9.49 2.70
CA ASP A 133 36.31 -9.34 1.86
C ASP A 133 37.52 -9.99 2.55
N GLU A 134 38.67 -10.00 1.88
CA GLU A 134 39.92 -10.57 2.40
C GLU A 134 40.33 -9.93 3.74
N PHE A 135 40.17 -8.62 3.87
CA PHE A 135 40.65 -7.85 5.03
C PHE A 135 39.53 -7.39 5.97
N GLU A 136 38.30 -7.21 5.49
CA GLU A 136 37.21 -6.66 6.28
C GLU A 136 35.87 -7.39 6.10
N CYS A 137 35.02 -7.31 7.11
CA CYS A 137 33.62 -7.70 7.06
C CYS A 137 32.76 -6.44 7.19
N LEU A 138 31.86 -6.22 6.22
CA LEU A 138 30.90 -5.13 6.22
C LEU A 138 29.52 -5.65 6.63
N VAL A 139 28.95 -5.10 7.69
CA VAL A 139 27.64 -5.49 8.21
C VAL A 139 26.69 -4.30 8.15
N PHE A 140 25.61 -4.43 7.39
CA PHE A 140 24.63 -3.37 7.17
C PHE A 140 23.30 -3.70 7.86
N PHE A 141 22.99 -2.95 8.92
CA PHE A 141 21.70 -2.98 9.60
C PHE A 141 20.79 -1.92 9.01
N LYS A 142 19.58 -2.29 8.57
CA LYS A 142 18.59 -1.35 8.01
C LYS A 142 17.23 -1.50 8.69
N GLY A 143 16.53 -0.38 8.84
CA GLY A 143 15.18 -0.30 9.36
C GLY A 143 14.52 1.04 8.97
N PRO A 144 13.20 1.21 9.21
CA PRO A 144 12.53 2.48 8.94
C PRO A 144 13.16 3.61 9.75
N GLY A 145 13.69 4.61 9.05
CA GLY A 145 14.41 5.74 9.64
C GLY A 145 15.68 5.36 10.41
N TYR A 146 16.26 4.20 10.13
CA TYR A 146 17.39 3.64 10.85
C TYR A 146 18.37 2.96 9.91
N ALA A 147 19.66 3.24 10.09
CA ALA A 147 20.73 2.46 9.50
C ALA A 147 21.89 2.34 10.50
N ALA A 148 22.60 1.22 10.49
CA ALA A 148 23.88 1.11 11.16
C ALA A 148 24.82 0.30 10.29
N ASP A 149 26.00 0.85 10.03
CA ASP A 149 26.96 0.27 9.09
C ASP A 149 28.24 -0.01 9.88
N ALA A 150 28.68 -1.27 9.92
CA ALA A 150 29.86 -1.71 10.63
C ALA A 150 30.92 -2.22 9.65
N ALA A 151 32.16 -1.76 9.81
CA ALA A 151 33.33 -2.32 9.15
C ALA A 151 34.22 -2.98 10.22
N VAL A 152 34.47 -4.28 10.07
CA VAL A 152 35.24 -5.09 11.01
C VAL A 152 36.50 -5.58 10.31
N ASP A 153 37.66 -5.24 10.84
CA ASP A 153 38.96 -5.73 10.40
C ASP A 153 39.14 -7.21 10.82
N ARG A 154 39.42 -8.09 9.86
CA ARG A 154 39.51 -9.55 10.07
C ARG A 154 40.81 -10.01 10.73
N GLU A 155 41.87 -9.21 10.65
CA GLU A 155 43.17 -9.55 11.25
C GLU A 155 43.20 -9.19 12.74
N THR A 156 42.67 -8.03 13.09
CA THR A 156 42.75 -7.45 14.43
C THR A 156 41.45 -7.59 15.21
N GLY A 157 40.33 -7.87 14.54
CA GLY A 157 38.99 -7.85 15.10
C GLY A 157 38.47 -6.44 15.41
N ALA A 158 39.25 -5.38 15.16
CA ALA A 158 38.82 -4.02 15.43
C ALA A 158 37.68 -3.61 14.50
N TYR A 159 36.68 -2.88 15.01
CA TYR A 159 35.60 -2.39 14.17
C TYR A 159 35.32 -0.91 14.39
N VAL A 160 34.81 -0.29 13.31
CA VAL A 160 34.18 1.02 13.33
C VAL A 160 32.73 0.82 12.92
N LEU A 161 31.82 1.42 13.68
CA LEU A 161 30.39 1.31 13.48
C LEU A 161 29.79 2.71 13.50
N THR A 162 29.05 3.06 12.46
CA THR A 162 28.31 4.32 12.39
C THR A 162 26.81 4.02 12.38
N GLU A 163 26.12 4.44 13.42
CA GLU A 163 24.68 4.39 13.53
C GLU A 163 24.07 5.73 13.09
N ALA A 164 23.03 5.64 12.26
CA ALA A 164 22.26 6.75 11.73
C ALA A 164 20.79 6.61 12.12
N VAL A 165 20.32 7.55 12.94
CA VAL A 165 18.91 7.63 13.34
C VAL A 165 18.28 8.89 12.76
N THR A 166 17.11 8.73 12.14
CA THR A 166 16.40 9.84 11.49
C THR A 166 15.09 10.18 12.20
N GLY A 167 14.59 11.39 11.94
CA GLY A 167 13.34 11.87 12.54
C GLY A 167 12.06 11.15 12.05
N PRO A 168 10.91 11.41 12.69
CA PRO A 168 9.63 10.75 12.39
C PRO A 168 9.18 10.86 10.93
N VAL A 169 9.49 11.97 10.27
CA VAL A 169 9.15 12.19 8.85
C VAL A 169 9.89 11.21 7.95
N ALA A 170 11.16 10.94 8.24
CA ALA A 170 11.94 9.94 7.50
C ALA A 170 11.40 8.53 7.74
N ILE A 171 11.01 8.19 8.98
CA ILE A 171 10.36 6.91 9.29
C ILE A 171 9.07 6.74 8.46
N MET A 172 8.21 7.75 8.43
CA MET A 172 6.97 7.71 7.63
C MET A 172 7.26 7.56 6.12
N ASN A 173 8.29 8.23 5.62
CA ASN A 173 8.73 8.14 4.24
C ASN A 173 9.26 6.73 3.90
N ASP A 174 10.02 6.11 4.80
CA ASP A 174 10.53 4.76 4.62
C ASP A 174 9.41 3.71 4.68
N LEU A 175 8.44 3.90 5.59
CA LEU A 175 7.23 3.08 5.64
C LEU A 175 6.37 3.26 4.38
N HIS A 176 6.29 4.44 3.78
CA HIS A 176 5.60 4.60 2.49
C HIS A 176 6.29 3.80 1.38
N LYS A 177 7.63 3.80 1.34
CA LYS A 177 8.42 3.08 0.33
C LYS A 177 8.45 1.56 0.58
N GLY A 178 8.45 1.12 1.84
CA GLY A 178 8.47 -0.27 2.26
C GLY A 178 9.81 -1.03 2.12
N ARG A 179 10.83 -0.45 1.46
CA ARG A 179 12.09 -1.14 1.10
C ARG A 179 12.83 -1.74 2.31
N ASP A 180 12.92 -0.98 3.40
CA ASP A 180 13.70 -1.33 4.59
C ASP A 180 12.80 -1.59 5.82
N SER A 181 11.52 -1.90 5.60
CA SER A 181 10.51 -2.06 6.67
C SER A 181 10.17 -3.52 7.01
N GLY A 182 10.85 -4.47 6.36
CA GLY A 182 10.65 -5.91 6.57
C GLY A 182 9.42 -6.49 5.86
N ALA A 183 9.37 -7.82 5.79
CA ALA A 183 8.34 -8.54 5.04
C ALA A 183 6.91 -8.31 5.57
N GLY A 184 6.76 -8.20 6.89
CA GLY A 184 5.45 -7.95 7.50
C GLY A 184 4.82 -6.63 7.03
N TRP A 185 5.65 -5.58 6.88
CA TRP A 185 5.17 -4.29 6.38
C TRP A 185 4.89 -4.32 4.87
N SER A 186 5.69 -5.05 4.09
CA SER A 186 5.41 -5.25 2.65
C SER A 186 4.00 -5.81 2.42
N TRP A 187 3.57 -6.78 3.22
CA TRP A 187 2.21 -7.32 3.17
C TRP A 187 1.13 -6.29 3.50
N VAL A 188 1.40 -5.36 4.41
CA VAL A 188 0.48 -4.26 4.74
C VAL A 188 0.31 -3.33 3.53
N ILE A 189 1.41 -3.02 2.83
CA ILE A 189 1.38 -2.21 1.60
C ILE A 189 0.57 -2.92 0.51
N ASP A 190 0.88 -4.19 0.24
CA ASP A 190 0.22 -4.97 -0.81
C ASP A 190 -1.28 -5.14 -0.55
N LEU A 191 -1.66 -5.48 0.69
CA LEU A 191 -3.07 -5.59 1.09
C LEU A 191 -3.79 -4.24 0.93
N SER A 192 -3.15 -3.15 1.36
CA SER A 192 -3.71 -1.80 1.23
C SER A 192 -3.91 -1.44 -0.25
N ALA A 193 -2.94 -1.75 -1.11
CA ALA A 193 -3.02 -1.53 -2.55
C ALA A 193 -4.17 -2.32 -3.18
N VAL A 194 -4.31 -3.61 -2.85
CA VAL A 194 -5.42 -4.45 -3.31
C VAL A 194 -6.76 -3.86 -2.88
N LEU A 195 -6.91 -3.46 -1.61
CA LEU A 195 -8.13 -2.82 -1.10
C LEU A 195 -8.45 -1.52 -1.84
N MET A 196 -7.45 -0.68 -2.10
CA MET A 196 -7.60 0.58 -2.86
C MET A 196 -7.99 0.34 -4.31
N ILE A 197 -7.45 -0.69 -4.96
CA ILE A 197 -7.85 -1.11 -6.32
C ILE A 197 -9.30 -1.57 -6.32
N LEU A 198 -9.69 -2.46 -5.41
CA LEU A 198 -11.07 -2.94 -5.30
C LEU A 198 -12.04 -1.80 -4.99
N MET A 199 -11.65 -0.85 -4.12
CA MET A 199 -12.41 0.35 -3.82
C MET A 199 -12.59 1.22 -5.08
N SER A 200 -11.52 1.44 -5.85
CA SER A 200 -11.56 2.24 -7.08
C SER A 200 -12.41 1.59 -8.18
N VAL A 201 -12.25 0.27 -8.40
CA VAL A 201 -13.02 -0.51 -9.37
C VAL A 201 -14.49 -0.56 -8.99
N SER A 202 -14.82 -0.78 -7.71
CA SER A 202 -16.21 -0.77 -7.25
C SER A 202 -16.87 0.60 -7.38
N GLY A 203 -16.14 1.69 -7.11
CA GLY A 203 -16.60 3.06 -7.30
C GLY A 203 -16.86 3.40 -8.77
N PHE A 204 -15.93 3.01 -9.66
CA PHE A 204 -16.12 3.14 -11.10
C PHE A 204 -17.26 2.26 -11.62
N GLY A 205 -17.40 1.03 -11.12
CA GLY A 205 -18.52 0.15 -11.40
C GLY A 205 -19.88 0.76 -11.03
N LEU A 206 -19.95 1.46 -9.88
CA LEU A 206 -21.16 2.14 -9.43
C LEU A 206 -21.63 3.21 -10.42
N LEU A 207 -20.70 3.86 -11.14
CA LEU A 207 -21.01 4.89 -12.14
C LEU A 207 -21.93 4.37 -13.26
N PHE A 208 -21.82 3.10 -13.64
CA PHE A 208 -22.66 2.50 -14.67
C PHE A 208 -24.13 2.35 -14.25
N TYR A 209 -24.38 2.30 -12.94
CA TYR A 209 -25.73 2.26 -12.39
C TYR A 209 -26.36 3.67 -12.26
N LEU A 210 -25.54 4.74 -12.24
CA LEU A 210 -25.98 6.13 -12.15
C LEU A 210 -26.23 6.74 -13.54
N ARG A 211 -27.36 6.38 -14.17
CA ARG A 211 -27.70 6.79 -15.55
C ARG A 211 -27.50 8.28 -15.86
N LYS A 212 -27.85 9.17 -14.92
CA LYS A 212 -27.72 10.64 -15.08
C LYS A 212 -26.26 11.13 -15.03
N ARG A 213 -25.38 10.45 -14.28
CA ARG A 213 -23.98 10.85 -14.06
C ARG A 213 -22.97 10.01 -14.85
N ARG A 214 -23.41 8.92 -15.48
CA ARG A 214 -22.52 7.98 -16.20
C ARG A 214 -21.64 8.67 -17.23
N ARG A 215 -22.23 9.47 -18.12
CA ARG A 215 -21.48 10.16 -19.19
C ARG A 215 -20.47 11.14 -18.60
N SER A 216 -20.91 12.03 -17.71
CA SER A 216 -20.02 13.01 -17.09
C SER A 216 -18.90 12.34 -16.32
N GLY A 217 -19.18 11.28 -15.54
CA GLY A 217 -18.16 10.57 -14.78
C GLY A 217 -17.13 9.85 -15.66
N ILE A 218 -17.56 9.23 -16.77
CA ILE A 218 -16.63 8.58 -17.72
C ILE A 218 -15.74 9.64 -18.38
N VAL A 219 -16.34 10.76 -18.82
CA VAL A 219 -15.59 11.87 -19.40
C VAL A 219 -14.57 12.42 -18.40
N THR A 220 -14.96 12.62 -17.14
CA THR A 220 -14.03 13.05 -16.08
C THR A 220 -12.89 12.06 -15.87
N ALA A 221 -13.18 10.75 -15.79
CA ALA A 221 -12.15 9.73 -15.61
C ALA A 221 -11.15 9.69 -16.78
N VAL A 222 -11.64 9.76 -18.02
CA VAL A 222 -10.80 9.80 -19.22
C VAL A 222 -9.97 11.07 -19.27
N LEU A 223 -10.57 12.24 -19.04
CA LEU A 223 -9.85 13.52 -19.04
C LEU A 223 -8.78 13.57 -17.94
N ALA A 224 -9.09 13.07 -16.73
CA ALA A 224 -8.12 13.00 -15.64
C ALA A 224 -6.95 12.07 -15.99
N THR A 225 -7.22 10.92 -16.61
CA THR A 225 -6.18 9.98 -17.07
C THR A 225 -5.31 10.62 -18.15
N LEU A 226 -5.92 11.25 -19.16
CA LEU A 226 -5.19 11.95 -20.22
C LEU A 226 -4.37 13.12 -19.68
N ALA A 227 -4.89 13.88 -18.73
CA ALA A 227 -4.15 14.96 -18.08
C ALA A 227 -2.91 14.42 -17.34
N MET A 228 -3.05 13.31 -16.61
CA MET A 228 -1.92 12.69 -15.91
C MET A 228 -0.85 12.18 -16.89
N LEU A 229 -1.27 11.56 -18.00
CA LEU A 229 -0.36 11.13 -19.07
C LEU A 229 0.32 12.31 -19.78
N ALA A 230 -0.39 13.42 -20.00
CA ALA A 230 0.16 14.62 -20.62
C ALA A 230 1.21 15.29 -19.71
N VAL A 231 0.93 15.40 -18.40
CA VAL A 231 1.89 15.89 -17.40
C VAL A 231 3.14 15.02 -17.40
N TRP A 232 2.98 13.69 -17.38
CA TRP A 232 4.10 12.76 -17.48
C TRP A 232 4.90 12.99 -18.77
N TYR A 233 4.25 12.98 -19.93
CA TYR A 233 4.91 13.07 -21.24
C TYR A 233 5.63 14.41 -21.47
N TRP A 234 5.16 15.52 -20.87
CA TRP A 234 5.73 16.85 -21.10
C TRP A 234 6.71 17.33 -20.03
N TRP A 235 6.56 16.88 -18.79
CA TRP A 235 7.33 17.40 -17.65
C TRP A 235 8.26 16.38 -17.01
N VAL A 236 8.13 15.09 -17.32
CA VAL A 236 9.11 14.09 -16.88
C VAL A 236 10.20 13.98 -17.96
N PRO A 237 11.48 14.21 -17.60
CA PRO A 237 12.61 14.19 -18.53
C PRO A 237 12.92 12.78 -19.06
#